data_AF-A0A3N9UA55-F1
#
_entry.id   AF-A0A3N9UA55-F1
#
_cell.length_a   1.000
_cell.length_b   1.000
_cell.length_c   1.000
_cell.angle_alpha   90.00
_cell.angle_beta   90.00
_cell.angle_gamma   90.00
#
_symmetry.space_group_name_H-M   'P 1'
#
loop_
_entity.id
_entity.type
_entity.pdbx_description
1 polymer ?
#
loop_
_entity_poly.entity_id
_entity_poly.type
_entity_poly.pdbx_seq_one_letter_code
_entity_poly.pdbx_strand_id
1 'polypeptide(L)'
;FEHHLLLKMAGPGVAEAEQYLKSYFAQAEGDFFVCTPEEGKKAFLHRFAAAGAAVRYHAVHADQVEDILALDIALRRNDTEWFETLPPEIDNQLVHKLYYGHFMCHVFHQDYVVKKGADSHALKEQMLAILNQRGAEYPA
;
A
#
# COMPACT_ATOMS: atom_id res chain seq x y z
N PHE A 1 -7.95 -7.48 -10.34
CA PHE A 1 -8.53 -7.17 -9.02
C PHE A 1 -8.04 -5.81 -8.58
N GLU A 2 -8.74 -5.12 -7.68
CA GLU A 2 -8.30 -3.80 -7.17
C GLU A 2 -7.04 -3.92 -6.30
N HIS A 3 -6.96 -4.97 -5.48
CA HIS A 3 -5.84 -5.22 -4.59
C HIS A 3 -5.09 -6.50 -4.98
N HIS A 4 -3.77 -6.47 -4.87
CA HIS A 4 -2.90 -7.61 -5.16
C HIS A 4 -2.01 -7.93 -3.95
N LEU A 5 -1.96 -9.21 -3.57
CA LEU A 5 -1.08 -9.74 -2.53
C LEU A 5 -0.06 -10.69 -3.15
N LEU A 6 1.23 -10.38 -3.02
CA LEU A 6 2.30 -11.29 -3.41
C LEU A 6 2.67 -12.19 -2.23
N LEU A 7 2.16 -13.42 -2.23
CA LEU A 7 2.43 -14.41 -1.19
C LEU A 7 3.55 -15.37 -1.63
N LYS A 8 4.74 -15.27 -1.02
CA LYS A 8 5.87 -16.15 -1.31
C LYS A 8 6.03 -17.18 -0.19
N MET A 9 5.83 -18.44 -0.54
CA MET A 9 5.96 -19.58 0.38
C MET A 9 7.24 -20.38 0.08
N ALA A 10 7.65 -21.21 1.04
CA ALA A 10 8.81 -22.10 0.90
C ALA A 10 8.55 -23.45 1.58
N GLY A 11 9.20 -24.50 1.07
CA GLY A 11 9.11 -25.85 1.64
C GLY A 11 7.66 -26.37 1.68
N PRO A 12 7.26 -27.07 2.76
CA PRO A 12 5.89 -27.60 2.91
C PRO A 12 4.79 -26.53 2.85
N GLY A 13 5.09 -25.28 3.20
CA GLY A 13 4.13 -24.18 3.19
C GLY A 13 3.62 -23.79 1.79
N VAL A 14 4.30 -24.23 0.72
CA VAL A 14 3.83 -24.03 -0.66
C VAL A 14 2.52 -24.79 -0.89
N ALA A 15 2.52 -26.09 -0.58
CA ALA A 15 1.34 -26.94 -0.78
C ALA A 15 0.20 -26.55 0.17
N GLU A 16 0.53 -26.21 1.41
CA GLU A 16 -0.43 -25.71 2.41
C GLU A 16 -1.18 -24.47 1.92
N ALA A 17 -0.44 -23.44 1.48
CA ALA A 17 -1.04 -22.21 1.00
C ALA A 17 -1.86 -22.43 -0.27
N GLU A 18 -1.37 -23.22 -1.23
CA GLU A 18 -2.10 -23.52 -2.45
C GLU A 18 -3.44 -24.22 -2.15
N GLN A 19 -3.44 -25.21 -1.26
CA GLN A 19 -4.67 -25.89 -0.85
C GLN A 19 -5.64 -24.92 -0.16
N TYR A 20 -5.15 -24.12 0.78
CA TYR A 20 -5.96 -23.13 1.49
C TYR A 20 -6.59 -22.12 0.52
N LEU A 21 -5.80 -21.53 -0.38
CA LEU A 21 -6.28 -20.51 -1.32
C LEU A 21 -7.31 -21.06 -2.30
N LYS A 22 -7.16 -22.32 -2.77
CA LYS A 22 -8.19 -22.99 -3.59
C LYS A 22 -9.52 -23.08 -2.85
N SER A 23 -9.51 -23.51 -1.59
CA SER A 23 -10.73 -23.60 -0.78
C SER A 23 -11.32 -22.23 -0.44
N TYR A 24 -10.47 -21.24 -0.18
CA TYR A 24 -10.88 -19.88 0.16
C TYR A 24 -11.56 -19.17 -1.02
N PHE A 25 -10.90 -19.12 -2.19
CA PHE A 25 -11.43 -18.45 -3.39
C PHE A 25 -12.54 -19.24 -4.12
N ALA A 26 -12.85 -20.47 -3.68
CA ALA A 26 -14.09 -21.12 -4.08
C ALA A 26 -15.35 -20.45 -3.49
N GLN A 27 -15.18 -19.61 -2.46
CA GLN A 27 -16.26 -18.93 -1.74
C GLN A 27 -16.09 -17.41 -1.67
N ALA A 28 -14.84 -16.92 -1.58
CA ALA A 28 -14.52 -15.50 -1.52
C ALA A 28 -14.42 -14.88 -2.91
N GLU A 29 -14.73 -13.58 -3.00
CA GLU A 29 -14.42 -12.80 -4.21
C GLU A 29 -12.91 -12.65 -4.36
N GLY A 30 -12.40 -12.95 -5.55
CA GLY A 30 -10.98 -12.91 -5.85
C GLY A 30 -10.54 -14.12 -6.66
N ASP A 31 -9.25 -14.17 -6.93
CA ASP A 31 -8.60 -15.34 -7.51
C ASP A 31 -7.09 -15.31 -7.20
N PHE A 32 -6.41 -16.43 -7.43
CA PHE A 32 -4.97 -16.52 -7.34
C PHE A 32 -4.42 -17.42 -8.45
N PHE A 33 -3.15 -17.25 -8.77
CA PHE A 33 -2.43 -18.17 -9.65
C PHE A 33 -1.04 -18.46 -9.09
N VAL A 34 -0.56 -19.68 -9.34
CA VAL A 34 0.81 -20.07 -8.99
C VAL A 34 1.74 -19.46 -10.03
N CYS A 35 2.58 -18.52 -9.59
CA CYS A 35 3.56 -17.90 -10.47
C CYS A 35 4.57 -18.93 -11.00
N THR A 36 4.87 -18.86 -12.29
CA THR A 36 6.13 -19.37 -12.84
C THR A 36 7.33 -18.65 -12.20
N PRO A 37 8.55 -19.21 -12.31
CA PRO A 37 9.76 -18.53 -11.82
C PRO A 37 9.95 -17.11 -12.38
N GLU A 38 9.58 -16.90 -13.65
CA GLU A 38 9.69 -15.60 -14.31
C GLU A 38 8.66 -14.60 -13.78
N GLU A 39 7.40 -15.01 -13.67
CA GLU A 39 6.32 -14.17 -13.11
C GLU A 39 6.63 -13.79 -11.67
N GLY A 40 7.08 -14.74 -10.84
CA GLY A 40 7.46 -14.48 -9.46
C GLY A 40 8.59 -13.45 -9.37
N LYS A 41 9.64 -13.59 -10.19
CA LYS A 41 10.74 -12.61 -10.24
C LYS A 41 10.24 -11.22 -10.65
N LYS A 42 9.43 -11.15 -11.72
CA LYS A 42 8.90 -9.88 -12.23
C LYS A 42 7.94 -9.21 -11.25
N ALA A 43 7.07 -9.96 -10.59
CA ALA A 43 6.13 -9.44 -9.60
C ALA A 43 6.87 -8.75 -8.43
N PHE A 44 7.91 -9.40 -7.89
CA PHE A 44 8.72 -8.79 -6.82
C PHE A 44 9.50 -7.58 -7.31
N LEU A 45 10.09 -7.62 -8.51
CA LEU A 45 10.75 -6.44 -9.09
C LEU A 45 9.77 -5.26 -9.27
N HIS A 46 8.55 -5.54 -9.72
CA HIS A 46 7.50 -4.54 -9.88
C HIS A 46 7.10 -3.93 -8.52
N ARG A 47 6.98 -4.76 -7.47
CA ARG A 47 6.70 -4.29 -6.11
C ARG A 47 7.81 -3.37 -5.58
N PHE A 48 9.08 -3.60 -5.90
CA PHE A 48 10.16 -2.68 -5.54
C PHE A 48 10.13 -1.39 -6.39
N ALA A 49 9.79 -1.49 -7.67
CA ALA A 49 9.65 -0.32 -8.54
C ALA A 49 8.54 0.63 -8.07
N ALA A 50 7.47 0.11 -7.44
CA ALA A 50 6.41 0.92 -6.86
C ALA A 50 6.93 1.96 -5.83
N ALA A 51 7.94 1.60 -5.03
CA ALA A 51 8.54 2.52 -4.05
C ALA A 51 9.26 3.72 -4.71
N GLY A 52 9.69 3.59 -5.96
CA GLY A 52 10.26 4.70 -6.73
C GLY A 52 9.24 5.45 -7.57
N ALA A 53 8.00 4.95 -7.70
CA ALA A 53 7.03 5.48 -8.64
C ALA A 53 6.61 6.92 -8.30
N ALA A 54 6.34 7.21 -7.02
CA ALA A 54 6.01 8.55 -6.57
C ALA A 54 7.15 9.54 -6.85
N VAL A 55 8.40 9.17 -6.51
CA VAL A 55 9.60 9.99 -6.74
C VAL A 55 9.78 10.31 -8.23
N ARG A 56 9.59 9.31 -9.10
CA ARG A 56 9.71 9.51 -10.56
C ARG A 56 8.56 10.35 -11.11
N TYR A 57 7.33 10.15 -10.61
CA TYR A 57 6.19 10.95 -10.99
C TYR A 57 6.42 12.43 -10.65
N HIS A 58 6.84 12.71 -9.41
CA HIS A 58 7.20 14.05 -8.95
C HIS A 58 8.29 14.67 -9.83
N ALA A 59 9.38 13.95 -10.12
CA ALA A 59 10.48 14.49 -10.94
C ALA A 59 10.04 14.88 -12.36
N VAL A 60 9.05 14.20 -12.95
CA VAL A 60 8.50 14.52 -14.27
C VAL A 60 7.48 15.66 -14.21
N HIS A 61 6.80 15.85 -13.09
CA HIS A 61 5.69 16.80 -12.91
C HIS A 61 6.01 17.87 -11.86
N ALA A 62 7.28 18.20 -11.62
CA ALA A 62 7.71 19.02 -10.49
C ALA A 62 7.02 20.40 -10.43
N ASP A 63 6.65 20.97 -11.57
CA ASP A 63 5.93 22.25 -11.65
C ASP A 63 4.40 22.14 -11.42
N GLN A 64 3.86 20.92 -11.37
CA GLN A 64 2.42 20.62 -11.30
C GLN A 64 1.99 20.01 -9.96
N VAL A 65 2.94 19.61 -9.11
CA VAL A 65 2.68 18.98 -7.81
C VAL A 65 3.57 19.58 -6.72
N GLU A 66 3.22 19.35 -5.46
CA GLU A 66 4.13 19.59 -4.34
C GLU A 66 5.00 18.37 -4.03
N ASP A 67 5.90 18.53 -3.07
CA ASP A 67 6.71 17.45 -2.52
C ASP A 67 5.83 16.26 -2.11
N ILE A 68 6.40 15.06 -2.28
CA ILE A 68 5.74 13.80 -1.93
C ILE A 68 5.57 13.76 -0.41
N LEU A 69 4.33 13.54 0.02
CA LEU A 69 4.04 13.21 1.41
C LEU A 69 4.10 11.69 1.53
N ALA A 70 5.10 11.17 2.24
CA ALA A 70 5.27 9.75 2.48
C ALA A 70 4.99 9.43 3.96
N LEU A 71 4.19 8.39 4.21
CA LEU A 71 3.89 7.85 5.54
C LEU A 71 4.31 6.39 5.60
N ASP A 72 5.01 6.03 6.68
CA ASP A 72 5.42 4.67 6.98
C ASP A 72 4.76 4.24 8.29
N ILE A 73 3.77 3.35 8.19
CA ILE A 73 2.82 3.07 9.27
C ILE A 73 2.75 1.59 9.61
N ALA A 74 2.60 1.29 10.89
CA ALA A 74 2.28 -0.03 11.40
C ALA A 74 0.89 -0.02 12.05
N LEU A 75 -0.06 -0.76 11.47
CA LEU A 75 -1.38 -0.92 12.08
C LEU A 75 -1.33 -1.93 13.22
N ARG A 76 -2.33 -1.87 14.11
CA ARG A 76 -2.49 -2.87 15.17
C ARG A 76 -2.64 -4.26 14.55
N ARG A 77 -2.09 -5.27 15.22
CA ARG A 77 -2.17 -6.67 14.77
C ARG A 77 -3.60 -7.21 14.67
N ASN A 78 -4.54 -6.61 15.38
CA ASN A 78 -5.96 -6.96 15.38
C ASN A 78 -6.82 -5.97 14.57
N ASP A 79 -6.21 -5.09 13.79
CA ASP A 79 -6.95 -4.15 12.95
C ASP A 79 -7.60 -4.87 11.78
N THR A 80 -8.90 -4.62 11.57
CA THR A 80 -9.69 -5.22 10.49
C THR A 80 -9.91 -4.24 9.34
N GLU A 81 -9.66 -2.95 9.55
CA GLU A 81 -9.88 -1.88 8.57
C GLU A 81 -8.53 -1.40 8.05
N TRP A 82 -7.84 -2.27 7.33
CA TRP A 82 -6.49 -2.01 6.85
C TRP A 82 -6.44 -0.97 5.72
N PHE A 83 -7.44 -0.98 4.83
CA PHE A 83 -7.48 -0.08 3.69
C PHE A 83 -7.96 1.31 4.11
N GLU A 84 -7.22 2.32 3.70
CA GLU A 84 -7.50 3.71 4.08
C GLU A 84 -8.70 4.28 3.33
N THR A 85 -9.59 4.94 4.05
CA THR A 85 -10.61 5.83 3.47
C THR A 85 -10.40 7.23 4.04
N LEU A 86 -9.85 8.12 3.23
CA LEU A 86 -9.59 9.51 3.62
C LEU A 86 -10.88 10.34 3.55
N PRO A 87 -11.08 11.28 4.48
CA PRO A 87 -12.21 12.19 4.39
C PRO A 87 -12.02 13.15 3.20
N PRO A 88 -13.11 13.66 2.58
CA PRO A 88 -13.03 14.44 1.34
C PRO A 88 -12.12 15.66 1.40
N GLU A 89 -12.01 16.32 2.56
CA GLU A 89 -11.14 17.46 2.78
C GLU A 89 -9.66 17.14 2.62
N ILE A 90 -9.23 15.91 2.90
CA ILE A 90 -7.86 15.42 2.64
C ILE A 90 -7.78 14.90 1.21
N ASP A 91 -8.72 14.04 0.80
CA ASP A 91 -8.68 13.35 -0.49
C ASP A 91 -8.65 14.33 -1.68
N ASN A 92 -9.39 15.43 -1.58
CA ASN A 92 -9.43 16.47 -2.61
C ASN A 92 -8.12 17.26 -2.75
N GLN A 93 -7.15 17.12 -1.84
CA GLN A 93 -5.83 17.75 -1.94
C GLN A 93 -4.79 16.85 -2.63
N LEU A 94 -5.16 15.62 -2.98
CA LEU A 94 -4.27 14.61 -3.52
C LEU A 94 -4.49 14.40 -5.02
N VAL A 95 -3.41 14.20 -5.76
CA VAL A 95 -3.44 13.78 -7.18
C VAL A 95 -3.45 12.26 -7.26
N HIS A 96 -2.56 11.61 -6.50
CA HIS A 96 -2.41 10.15 -6.46
C HIS A 96 -2.20 9.67 -5.02
N LYS A 97 -2.69 8.46 -4.75
CA LYS A 97 -2.50 7.70 -3.52
C LYS A 97 -1.85 6.37 -3.88
N LEU A 98 -0.62 6.15 -3.44
CA LEU A 98 0.15 4.95 -3.75
C LEU A 98 0.31 4.12 -2.49
N TYR A 99 -0.31 2.94 -2.47
CA TYR A 99 -0.30 2.04 -1.32
C TYR A 99 0.46 0.75 -1.63
N TYR A 100 1.45 0.46 -0.82
CA TYR A 100 2.25 -0.76 -0.92
C TYR A 100 2.89 -1.08 0.43
N GLY A 101 3.14 -2.35 0.75
CA GLY A 101 3.63 -2.66 2.10
C GLY A 101 4.03 -4.11 2.31
N HIS A 102 4.07 -4.48 3.58
CA HIS A 102 4.30 -5.81 4.12
C HIS A 102 3.03 -6.27 4.84
N PHE A 103 2.09 -6.83 4.07
CA PHE A 103 0.72 -7.09 4.51
C PHE A 103 0.64 -7.95 5.78
N MET A 104 1.39 -9.05 5.85
CA MET A 104 1.37 -9.95 7.02
C MET A 104 1.96 -9.32 8.30
N CYS A 105 2.70 -8.22 8.18
CA CYS A 105 3.23 -7.46 9.31
C CYS A 105 2.33 -6.27 9.69
N HIS A 106 1.25 -6.02 8.93
CA HIS A 106 0.42 -4.82 9.03
C HIS A 106 1.22 -3.51 8.86
N VAL A 107 2.32 -3.55 8.08
CA VAL A 107 3.16 -2.38 7.77
C VAL A 107 2.87 -1.90 6.35
N PHE A 108 2.59 -0.61 6.19
CA PHE A 108 2.24 0.00 4.91
C PHE A 108 3.06 1.27 4.68
N HIS A 109 3.54 1.42 3.45
CA HIS A 109 4.05 2.66 2.92
C HIS A 109 2.95 3.29 2.09
N GLN A 110 2.59 4.52 2.45
CA GLN A 110 1.58 5.31 1.77
C GLN A 110 2.23 6.57 1.26
N ASP A 111 2.44 6.63 -0.06
CA ASP A 111 3.00 7.80 -0.73
C ASP A 111 1.87 8.57 -1.41
N TYR A 112 1.85 9.87 -1.17
CA TYR A 112 0.82 10.76 -1.67
C TYR A 112 1.44 11.84 -2.53
N VAL A 113 0.92 11.98 -3.75
CA VAL A 113 1.28 13.09 -4.63
C VAL A 113 0.32 14.23 -4.35
N VAL A 114 0.83 15.31 -3.77
CA VAL A 114 0.02 16.45 -3.29
C VAL A 114 -0.19 17.45 -4.43
N LYS A 115 -1.40 17.98 -4.56
CA LYS A 115 -1.74 19.01 -5.57
C LYS A 115 -0.91 20.27 -5.35
N LYS A 116 -0.49 20.93 -6.44
CA LYS A 116 0.22 22.21 -6.37
C LYS A 116 -0.56 23.25 -5.54
N GLY A 117 0.15 23.94 -4.65
CA GLY A 117 -0.40 24.99 -3.80
C GLY A 117 -1.10 24.50 -2.52
N ALA A 118 -1.25 23.18 -2.31
CA ALA A 118 -1.70 22.65 -1.03
C ALA A 118 -0.56 22.67 0.01
N ASP A 119 -0.91 22.79 1.29
CA ASP A 119 0.06 22.77 2.39
C ASP A 119 0.34 21.32 2.81
N SER A 120 1.42 20.75 2.25
CA SER A 120 1.83 19.37 2.55
C SER A 120 2.12 19.14 4.04
N HIS A 121 2.57 20.16 4.78
CA HIS A 121 2.85 20.03 6.21
C HIS A 121 1.55 19.95 7.01
N ALA A 122 0.61 20.86 6.78
CA ALA A 122 -0.70 20.83 7.43
C ALA A 122 -1.48 19.55 7.07
N LEU A 123 -1.39 19.10 5.81
CA LEU A 123 -2.00 17.86 5.36
C LEU A 123 -1.42 16.65 6.10
N LYS A 124 -0.09 16.59 6.27
CA LYS A 124 0.57 15.53 7.03
C LYS A 124 0.07 15.47 8.47
N GLU A 125 -0.01 16.60 9.17
CA GLU A 125 -0.51 16.65 10.55
C GLU A 125 -1.95 16.13 10.66
N GLN A 126 -2.82 16.44 9.70
CA GLN A 126 -4.19 15.91 9.66
C GLN A 126 -4.21 14.38 9.50
N MET A 127 -3.36 13.84 8.61
CA MET A 127 -3.27 12.39 8.39
C MET A 127 -2.68 11.66 9.62
N LEU A 128 -1.66 12.25 10.26
CA LEU A 128 -1.08 11.71 11.50
C LEU A 128 -2.10 11.69 12.65
N ALA A 129 -2.98 12.70 12.75
CA ALA A 129 -4.05 12.71 13.74
C ALA A 129 -5.05 11.55 13.53
N ILE A 130 -5.40 11.24 12.27
CA ILE A 130 -6.25 10.08 11.94
C ILE A 130 -5.56 8.77 12.34
N LEU A 131 -4.26 8.63 12.03
CA LEU A 131 -3.48 7.44 12.39
C LEU A 131 -3.37 7.26 13.91
N ASN A 132 -3.18 8.34 14.66
CA ASN A 132 -3.20 8.32 16.13
C ASN A 132 -4.55 7.82 16.67
N GLN A 133 -5.66 8.29 16.11
CA GLN A 133 -6.99 7.84 16.51
C GLN A 133 -7.21 6.34 16.21
N ARG A 134 -6.65 5.85 15.12
CA ARG A 134 -6.65 4.42 14.76
C ARG A 134 -5.71 3.58 15.63
N GLY A 135 -4.80 4.21 16.38
CA GLY A 135 -3.76 3.54 17.16
C GLY A 135 -2.69 2.86 16.29
N ALA A 136 -2.42 3.43 15.11
CA ALA A 136 -1.30 3.04 14.29
C ALA A 136 -0.01 3.69 14.81
N GLU A 137 1.12 2.99 14.68
CA GLU A 137 2.44 3.48 15.05
C GLU A 137 3.20 3.98 13.81
N TYR A 138 4.03 5.01 13.98
CA TYR A 138 4.89 5.57 12.94
C TYR A 138 6.08 6.35 13.55
N PRO A 139 7.29 6.34 12.94
CA PRO A 139 7.67 5.48 11.81
C PRO A 139 7.63 4.00 12.22
N ALA A 140 7.31 3.13 11.27
CA ALA A 140 7.17 1.69 11.47
C ALA A 140 8.50 0.95 11.60
#